data_AF-A0A933DVR2-F1
#
_entry.id   AF-A0A933DVR2-F1
#
_cell.length_a   1.000
_cell.length_b   1.000
_cell.length_c   1.000
_cell.angle_alpha   90.00
_cell.angle_beta   90.00
_cell.angle_gamma   90.00
#
_symmetry.space_group_name_H-M   'P 1'
#
loop_
_entity.id
_entity.type
_entity.pdbx_description
1 polymer ?
#
loop_
_entity_poly.entity_id
_entity_poly.type
_entity_poly.pdbx_seq_one_letter_code
_entity_poly.pdbx_strand_id
1 'polypeptide(L)'
;MNAETKTCQNCKLEFIIEPEDFAFYEKIKVPPPTFCPRCRFQRRMIWRNENILYKRTCDITGKEIFSMFSPDAPVKVYDRDYWWSDKWDALEYGREYDFTKPFFEQLKDLIGAVPWPSRSFLENVRSEYCMNCSHLKDCYLLFDADFSEESLYGVGVMQIKNSFDNLSLNFSELCYECFFGARCFKVAFLVNWYK
;
A
#
# COMPACT_ATOMS: atom_id res chain seq x y z
N MET A 1 -20.51 -30.25 6.08
CA MET A 1 -20.33 -30.61 4.64
C MET A 1 -19.07 -31.43 4.53
N ASN A 2 -18.91 -32.29 3.52
CA ASN A 2 -17.63 -32.99 3.29
C ASN A 2 -16.65 -32.05 2.58
N ALA A 3 -15.35 -32.38 2.61
CA ALA A 3 -14.35 -31.66 1.84
C ALA A 3 -14.70 -31.68 0.34
N GLU A 4 -14.57 -30.53 -0.33
CA GLU A 4 -14.89 -30.37 -1.75
C GLU A 4 -13.67 -29.87 -2.51
N THR A 5 -13.27 -30.58 -3.56
CA THR A 5 -12.23 -30.12 -4.50
C THR A 5 -12.85 -29.23 -5.56
N LYS A 6 -12.36 -27.99 -5.69
CA LYS A 6 -12.79 -27.03 -6.72
C LYS A 6 -11.63 -26.61 -7.61
N THR A 7 -11.95 -26.28 -8.86
CA THR A 7 -11.01 -25.66 -9.79
C THR A 7 -11.04 -24.14 -9.64
N CYS A 8 -9.87 -23.53 -9.40
CA CYS A 8 -9.72 -22.08 -9.28
C CYS A 8 -10.07 -21.36 -10.58
N GLN A 9 -10.92 -20.33 -10.52
CA GLN A 9 -11.30 -19.54 -11.69
C GLN A 9 -10.14 -18.83 -12.38
N ASN A 10 -9.11 -18.40 -11.63
CA ASN A 10 -7.95 -17.68 -12.18
C ASN A 10 -6.88 -18.64 -12.73
N CYS A 11 -6.22 -19.37 -11.83
CA CYS A 11 -5.06 -20.18 -12.19
C CYS A 11 -5.41 -21.58 -12.71
N LYS A 12 -6.69 -21.96 -12.73
CA LYS A 12 -7.20 -23.27 -13.19
C LYS A 12 -6.66 -24.49 -12.43
N LEU A 13 -5.99 -24.26 -11.30
CA LEU A 13 -5.53 -25.32 -10.40
C LEU A 13 -6.63 -25.74 -9.43
N GLU A 14 -6.58 -26.99 -9.00
CA GLU A 14 -7.47 -27.52 -7.97
C GLU A 14 -7.08 -27.02 -6.57
N PHE A 15 -8.08 -26.83 -5.72
CA PHE A 15 -7.90 -26.55 -4.30
C PHE A 15 -9.04 -27.17 -3.51
N ILE A 16 -8.75 -27.54 -2.26
CA ILE A 16 -9.71 -28.18 -1.37
C ILE A 16 -10.35 -27.10 -0.49
N ILE A 17 -11.66 -27.21 -0.30
CA ILE A 17 -12.42 -26.46 0.71
C ILE A 17 -12.78 -27.45 1.80
N GLU A 18 -12.27 -27.20 3.00
CA GLU A 18 -12.48 -28.10 4.14
C GLU A 18 -13.90 -27.95 4.72
N PRO A 19 -14.46 -28.97 5.39
CA PRO A 19 -15.75 -28.89 6.08
C PRO A 19 -15.90 -27.64 6.97
N GLU A 20 -14.83 -27.25 7.64
CA GLU A 20 -14.76 -26.11 8.55
C GLU A 20 -14.86 -24.78 7.80
N ASP A 21 -14.29 -24.71 6.59
CA ASP A 21 -14.39 -23.54 5.73
C ASP A 21 -15.85 -23.26 5.37
N PHE A 22 -16.63 -24.30 5.06
CA PHE A 22 -18.06 -24.15 4.75
C PHE A 22 -18.85 -23.60 5.95
N ALA A 23 -18.61 -24.13 7.15
CA ALA A 23 -19.24 -23.62 8.37
C ALA A 23 -18.86 -22.15 8.62
N PHE A 24 -17.63 -21.74 8.30
CA PHE A 24 -17.20 -20.35 8.39
C PHE A 24 -17.95 -19.45 7.40
N TYR A 25 -18.03 -19.83 6.12
CA TYR A 25 -18.70 -19.02 5.10
C TYR A 25 -20.22 -18.90 5.36
N GLU A 26 -20.86 -19.96 5.85
CA GLU A 26 -22.27 -19.93 6.26
C GLU A 26 -22.49 -18.95 7.42
N LYS A 27 -21.62 -18.98 8.44
CA LYS A 27 -21.70 -18.07 9.59
C LYS A 27 -21.63 -16.60 9.18
N ILE A 28 -20.77 -16.25 8.24
CA ILE A 28 -20.65 -14.86 7.74
C ILE A 28 -21.61 -14.54 6.59
N LYS A 29 -22.50 -15.48 6.21
CA LYS A 29 -23.51 -15.35 5.16
C LYS A 29 -22.94 -14.99 3.79
N VAL A 30 -21.81 -15.60 3.41
CA VAL A 30 -21.19 -15.42 2.09
C VAL A 30 -21.01 -16.77 1.39
N PRO A 31 -20.97 -16.82 0.04
CA PRO A 31 -20.74 -18.05 -0.68
C PRO A 31 -19.29 -18.57 -0.51
N PRO A 32 -19.06 -19.88 -0.67
CA PRO A 32 -17.73 -20.46 -0.67
C PRO A 32 -16.88 -19.91 -1.84
N PRO A 33 -15.54 -19.91 -1.71
CA PRO A 33 -14.65 -19.26 -2.64
C PRO A 33 -14.63 -19.98 -4.00
N THR A 34 -14.57 -19.19 -5.06
CA THR A 34 -14.33 -19.67 -6.44
C THR A 34 -12.86 -19.55 -6.87
N PHE A 35 -12.02 -18.94 -6.01
CA PHE A 35 -10.60 -18.73 -6.22
C PHE A 35 -9.81 -19.45 -5.13
N CYS A 36 -8.70 -20.08 -5.50
CA CYS A 36 -7.80 -20.69 -4.54
C CYS A 36 -7.22 -19.64 -3.57
N PRO A 37 -6.74 -20.06 -2.37
CA PRO A 37 -6.19 -19.14 -1.37
C PRO A 37 -5.13 -18.18 -1.94
N ARG A 38 -4.22 -18.67 -2.80
CA ARG A 38 -3.16 -17.86 -3.40
C ARG A 38 -3.69 -16.77 -4.33
N CYS A 39 -4.64 -17.09 -5.20
CA CYS A 39 -5.23 -16.08 -6.10
C CYS A 39 -6.09 -15.07 -5.34
N ARG A 40 -6.78 -15.49 -4.27
CA ARG A 40 -7.46 -14.54 -3.38
C ARG A 40 -6.46 -13.60 -2.70
N PHE A 41 -5.30 -14.09 -2.29
CA PHE A 41 -4.24 -13.26 -1.72
C PHE A 41 -3.71 -12.24 -2.73
N GLN A 42 -3.39 -12.65 -3.95
CA GLN A 42 -2.94 -11.74 -5.02
C GLN A 42 -3.95 -10.60 -5.27
N ARG A 43 -5.25 -10.94 -5.34
CA ARG A 43 -6.32 -9.94 -5.52
C ARG A 43 -6.45 -8.95 -4.36
N ARG A 44 -6.08 -9.34 -3.15
CA ARG A 44 -6.00 -8.41 -2.01
C ARG A 44 -4.77 -7.53 -2.12
N MET A 45 -3.63 -8.12 -2.49
CA MET A 45 -2.34 -7.40 -2.57
C MET A 45 -2.24 -6.42 -3.74
N ILE A 46 -3.06 -6.52 -4.79
CA ILE A 46 -3.01 -5.61 -5.94
C ILE A 46 -3.23 -4.12 -5.57
N TRP A 47 -3.98 -3.86 -4.50
CA TRP A 47 -4.26 -2.51 -4.02
C TRP A 47 -3.16 -1.95 -3.12
N ARG A 48 -2.17 -2.78 -2.77
CA ARG A 48 -1.07 -2.40 -1.89
C ARG A 48 0.22 -2.42 -2.70
N ASN A 49 0.82 -1.24 -2.88
CA ASN A 49 2.19 -1.12 -3.33
C ASN A 49 3.03 -0.66 -2.14
N GLU A 50 3.89 -1.53 -1.64
CA GLU A 50 4.69 -1.23 -0.46
C GLU A 50 5.96 -0.46 -0.81
N ASN A 51 6.66 -0.80 -1.90
CA ASN A 51 8.06 -0.41 -2.08
C ASN A 51 8.45 0.08 -3.50
N ILE A 52 7.49 0.33 -4.41
CA ILE A 52 7.80 0.77 -5.78
C ILE A 52 7.30 2.19 -6.03
N LEU A 53 8.23 3.08 -6.36
CA LEU A 53 7.92 4.40 -6.91
C LEU A 53 8.15 4.41 -8.41
N TYR A 54 7.16 4.92 -9.14
CA TYR A 54 7.19 5.06 -10.57
C TYR A 54 7.34 6.53 -10.96
N LYS A 55 8.12 6.81 -12.00
CA LYS A 55 8.07 8.09 -12.69
C LYS A 55 6.80 8.13 -13.53
N ARG A 56 5.97 9.14 -13.28
CA ARG A 56 4.77 9.42 -14.05
C ARG A 56 4.71 10.90 -14.36
N THR A 57 3.92 11.24 -15.36
CA THR A 57 3.51 12.62 -15.58
C THR A 57 2.25 12.87 -14.76
N CYS A 58 2.20 13.97 -14.01
CA CYS A 58 0.99 14.42 -13.31
C CYS A 58 -0.12 14.66 -14.34
N ASP A 59 -1.27 14.01 -14.16
CA ASP A 59 -2.34 14.03 -15.15
C ASP A 59 -3.00 15.42 -15.32
N ILE A 60 -2.75 16.34 -14.39
CA ILE A 60 -3.29 17.72 -14.45
C ILE A 60 -2.22 18.77 -14.74
N THR A 61 -1.05 18.70 -14.10
CA THR A 61 -0.01 19.72 -14.27
C THR A 61 0.99 19.41 -15.38
N GLY A 62 1.02 18.19 -15.90
CA GLY A 62 2.02 17.76 -16.90
C GLY A 62 3.45 17.66 -16.36
N LYS A 63 3.65 17.87 -15.04
CA LYS A 63 4.96 17.78 -14.41
C LYS A 63 5.37 16.32 -14.24
N GLU A 64 6.66 16.03 -14.40
CA GLU A 64 7.21 14.74 -13.99
C GLU A 64 7.16 14.62 -12.46
N ILE A 65 6.62 13.51 -11.97
CA ILE A 65 6.41 13.21 -10.54
C ILE A 65 6.73 11.76 -10.21
N PHE A 66 6.96 11.51 -8.91
CA PHE A 66 6.98 10.16 -8.36
C PHE A 66 5.58 9.74 -7.88
N SER A 67 5.21 8.50 -8.18
CA SER A 67 3.93 7.93 -7.80
C SER A 67 4.03 6.48 -7.31
N MET A 68 3.12 6.09 -6.42
CA MET A 68 2.87 4.70 -6.03
C MET A 68 2.15 3.88 -7.13
N PHE A 69 1.69 4.52 -8.19
CA PHE A 69 0.98 3.87 -9.30
C PHE A 69 1.89 3.75 -10.52
N SER A 70 1.94 2.56 -11.15
CA SER A 70 2.64 2.33 -12.42
C SER A 70 2.06 3.18 -13.53
N PRO A 71 2.81 3.70 -14.53
CA PRO A 71 2.27 4.42 -15.69
C PRO A 71 1.10 3.73 -16.40
N ASP A 72 1.08 2.39 -16.37
CA ASP A 72 0.04 1.57 -16.99
C ASP A 72 -1.23 1.44 -16.13
N ALA A 73 -1.19 1.89 -14.87
CA ALA A 73 -2.33 1.82 -13.98
C ALA A 73 -3.45 2.74 -14.51
N PRO A 74 -4.70 2.23 -14.61
CA PRO A 74 -5.83 2.96 -15.17
C PRO A 74 -6.45 3.93 -14.14
N VAL A 75 -5.61 4.77 -13.54
CA VAL A 75 -5.99 5.77 -12.56
C VAL A 75 -5.37 7.11 -12.92
N LYS A 76 -6.09 8.19 -12.65
CA LYS A 76 -5.53 9.54 -12.72
C LYS A 76 -4.73 9.82 -11.46
N VAL A 77 -3.60 10.48 -11.61
CA VAL A 77 -2.65 10.74 -10.53
C VAL A 77 -2.30 12.22 -10.49
N TYR A 78 -2.54 12.86 -9.36
CA TYR A 78 -2.18 14.26 -9.12
C TYR A 78 -0.92 14.34 -8.27
N ASP A 79 -0.09 15.34 -8.57
CA ASP A 79 1.04 15.67 -7.71
C ASP A 79 0.56 16.06 -6.31
N ARG A 80 1.42 15.84 -5.33
CA ARG A 80 1.07 16.00 -3.91
C ARG A 80 0.61 17.42 -3.57
N ASP A 81 1.28 18.44 -4.09
CA ASP A 81 0.95 19.83 -3.76
C ASP A 81 -0.37 20.25 -4.43
N TYR A 82 -0.64 19.76 -5.64
CA TYR A 82 -1.92 19.98 -6.30
C TYR A 82 -3.06 19.23 -5.58
N TRP A 83 -2.83 17.98 -5.18
CA TRP A 83 -3.80 17.17 -4.44
C TRP A 83 -4.26 17.85 -3.15
N TRP A 84 -3.36 18.48 -2.40
CA TRP A 84 -3.68 19.17 -1.15
C TRP A 84 -4.04 20.66 -1.32
N SER A 85 -4.20 21.12 -2.55
CA SER A 85 -4.60 22.50 -2.83
C SER A 85 -6.11 22.62 -3.07
N ASP A 86 -6.66 23.82 -2.94
CA ASP A 86 -8.06 24.13 -3.27
C ASP A 86 -8.33 24.19 -4.80
N LYS A 87 -7.44 23.63 -5.63
CA LYS A 87 -7.53 23.66 -7.10
C LYS A 87 -8.36 22.53 -7.70
N TRP A 88 -8.86 21.62 -6.87
CA TRP A 88 -9.77 20.57 -7.29
C TRP A 88 -10.70 20.20 -6.14
N ASP A 89 -11.89 19.69 -6.47
CA ASP A 89 -12.86 19.23 -5.48
C ASP A 89 -13.28 17.78 -5.81
N ALA A 90 -13.22 16.92 -4.81
CA ALA A 90 -13.65 15.53 -4.93
C ALA A 90 -15.15 15.40 -5.24
N LEU A 91 -15.97 16.36 -4.81
CA LEU A 91 -17.42 16.35 -5.03
C LEU A 91 -17.81 16.56 -6.50
N GLU A 92 -16.94 17.19 -7.31
CA GLU A 92 -17.15 17.34 -8.76
C GLU A 92 -17.23 16.00 -9.50
N TYR A 93 -16.67 14.94 -8.91
CA TYR A 93 -16.72 13.58 -9.46
C TYR A 93 -17.92 12.78 -8.97
N GLY A 94 -18.80 13.38 -8.16
CA GLY A 94 -20.04 12.77 -7.70
C GLY A 94 -20.92 12.32 -8.87
N ARG A 95 -21.51 11.13 -8.74
CA ARG A 95 -22.42 10.56 -9.74
C ARG A 95 -23.63 9.97 -9.05
N GLU A 96 -24.78 10.10 -9.68
CA GLU A 96 -25.96 9.34 -9.30
C GLU A 96 -25.75 7.85 -9.57
N TYR A 97 -26.26 7.01 -8.69
CA TYR A 97 -26.13 5.56 -8.83
C TYR A 97 -27.13 5.02 -9.87
N ASP A 98 -26.64 4.30 -10.87
CA ASP A 98 -27.46 3.68 -11.92
C ASP A 98 -27.79 2.23 -11.56
N PHE A 99 -29.03 1.96 -11.14
CA PHE A 99 -29.47 0.60 -10.78
C PHE A 99 -29.55 -0.36 -11.99
N THR A 100 -29.43 0.12 -13.22
CA THR A 100 -29.43 -0.73 -14.43
C THR A 100 -28.07 -1.37 -14.71
N LYS A 101 -27.00 -0.87 -14.08
CA LYS A 101 -25.63 -1.36 -14.28
C LYS A 101 -25.10 -2.11 -13.06
N PRO A 102 -24.21 -3.10 -13.25
CA PRO A 102 -23.51 -3.74 -12.15
C PRO A 102 -22.70 -2.73 -11.32
N PHE A 103 -22.79 -2.82 -9.99
CA PHE A 103 -22.10 -1.93 -9.06
C PHE A 103 -20.58 -1.81 -9.34
N PHE A 104 -19.89 -2.94 -9.54
CA PHE A 104 -18.43 -2.94 -9.71
C PHE A 104 -17.96 -2.32 -11.02
N GLU A 105 -18.80 -2.27 -12.06
CA GLU A 105 -18.48 -1.55 -13.30
C GLU A 105 -18.52 -0.05 -13.07
N GLN A 106 -19.59 0.44 -12.43
CA GLN A 106 -19.71 1.85 -12.06
C GLN A 106 -18.61 2.28 -11.09
N LEU A 107 -18.25 1.43 -10.13
CA LEU A 107 -17.15 1.68 -9.21
C LEU A 107 -15.80 1.74 -9.93
N LYS A 108 -15.55 0.84 -10.89
CA LYS A 108 -14.33 0.87 -11.70
C LYS A 108 -14.22 2.18 -12.49
N ASP A 109 -15.31 2.61 -13.12
CA ASP A 109 -15.37 3.87 -13.87
C ASP A 109 -15.16 5.09 -12.97
N LEU A 110 -15.67 5.04 -11.73
CA LEU A 110 -15.45 6.08 -10.74
C LEU A 110 -13.99 6.13 -10.29
N ILE A 111 -13.41 4.97 -9.95
CA ILE A 111 -12.00 4.82 -9.54
C ILE A 111 -11.04 5.35 -10.61
N GLY A 112 -11.32 5.11 -11.89
CA GLY A 112 -10.49 5.61 -12.99
C GLY A 112 -10.69 7.10 -13.29
N ALA A 113 -11.83 7.67 -12.92
CA ALA A 113 -12.14 9.08 -13.19
C ALA A 113 -11.66 10.02 -12.08
N VAL A 114 -11.84 9.61 -10.81
CA VAL A 114 -11.40 10.35 -9.63
C VAL A 114 -9.87 10.27 -9.55
N PRO A 115 -9.17 11.41 -9.41
CA PRO A 115 -7.73 11.41 -9.23
C PRO A 115 -7.32 10.77 -7.91
N TRP A 116 -6.09 10.29 -7.86
CA TRP A 116 -5.44 9.75 -6.67
C TRP A 116 -4.21 10.60 -6.37
N PRO A 117 -3.84 10.78 -5.09
CA PRO A 117 -2.59 11.43 -4.77
C PRO A 117 -1.45 10.57 -5.30
N SER A 118 -0.44 11.19 -5.91
CA SER A 118 0.69 10.43 -6.45
C SER A 118 1.35 9.57 -5.40
N ARG A 119 1.42 10.08 -4.17
CA ARG A 119 1.94 9.38 -3.01
C ARG A 119 1.12 9.79 -1.80
N SER A 120 0.96 8.87 -0.86
CA SER A 120 0.58 9.20 0.51
C SER A 120 1.76 9.92 1.17
N PHE A 121 1.77 11.26 1.11
CA PHE A 121 2.91 12.09 1.45
C PHE A 121 2.49 13.42 2.10
N LEU A 122 2.89 13.66 3.35
CA LEU A 122 2.50 14.86 4.12
C LEU A 122 3.75 15.60 4.63
N GLU A 123 3.91 16.88 4.32
CA GLU A 123 4.95 17.76 4.90
C GLU A 123 6.40 17.23 4.86
N ASN A 124 6.95 16.98 3.69
CA ASN A 124 8.31 16.46 3.55
C ASN A 124 9.27 17.51 2.97
N VAL A 125 10.38 17.75 3.65
CA VAL A 125 11.43 18.69 3.27
C VAL A 125 12.57 17.91 2.61
N ARG A 126 12.82 18.16 1.33
CA ARG A 126 13.93 17.55 0.56
C ARG A 126 13.95 16.01 0.66
N SER A 127 12.76 15.39 0.60
CA SER A 127 12.58 13.93 0.74
C SER A 127 11.72 13.33 -0.38
N GLU A 128 11.95 13.76 -1.62
CA GLU A 128 11.05 13.55 -2.78
C GLU A 128 10.96 12.11 -3.27
N TYR A 129 11.74 11.18 -2.74
CA TYR A 129 11.79 9.79 -3.18
C TYR A 129 11.30 8.81 -2.10
N CYS A 130 10.57 9.27 -1.08
CA CYS A 130 9.93 8.37 -0.12
C CYS A 130 8.46 8.14 -0.52
N MET A 131 7.82 7.13 0.08
CA MET A 131 6.44 6.76 -0.20
C MET A 131 5.74 6.30 1.07
N ASN A 132 4.48 6.69 1.24
CA ASN A 132 3.75 6.42 2.48
C ASN A 132 4.50 7.01 3.69
N CYS A 133 4.79 8.31 3.62
CA CYS A 133 5.58 9.00 4.62
C CYS A 133 5.07 10.39 4.97
N SER A 134 5.35 10.85 6.18
CA SER A 134 5.06 12.19 6.63
C SER A 134 6.24 12.86 7.35
N HIS A 135 6.31 14.19 7.35
CA HIS A 135 7.21 15.00 8.17
C HIS A 135 8.71 14.70 8.02
N LEU A 136 9.14 14.11 6.91
CA LEU A 136 10.54 13.79 6.65
C LEU A 136 11.33 15.03 6.31
N LYS A 137 12.60 15.06 6.72
CA LYS A 137 13.53 16.11 6.39
C LYS A 137 14.86 15.50 6.01
N ASP A 138 15.32 15.78 4.79
CA ASP A 138 16.57 15.21 4.30
C ASP A 138 16.58 13.66 4.28
N CYS A 139 15.44 13.05 3.94
CA CYS A 139 15.27 11.59 3.86
C CYS A 139 15.12 11.09 2.42
N TYR A 140 15.33 9.80 2.20
CA TYR A 140 15.31 9.24 0.85
C TYR A 140 14.96 7.75 0.86
N LEU A 141 14.10 7.32 -0.08
CA LEU A 141 13.65 5.93 -0.22
C LEU A 141 13.18 5.29 1.09
N LEU A 142 12.51 6.08 1.90
CA LEU A 142 11.73 5.57 3.02
C LEU A 142 10.35 5.16 2.50
N PHE A 143 9.90 4.00 2.94
CA PHE A 143 8.66 3.38 2.57
C PHE A 143 7.96 3.08 3.86
N ASP A 144 6.77 3.62 4.08
CA ASP A 144 6.06 3.44 5.35
C ASP A 144 6.87 4.02 6.52
N ALA A 145 7.07 5.34 6.53
CA ALA A 145 8.05 5.99 7.41
C ALA A 145 7.67 7.44 7.71
N ASP A 146 7.75 7.89 8.95
CA ASP A 146 7.28 9.22 9.34
C ASP A 146 8.33 9.97 10.16
N PHE A 147 8.26 11.31 10.19
CA PHE A 147 9.09 12.35 10.83
C PHE A 147 10.60 12.14 10.90
N SER A 148 11.17 11.49 9.90
CA SER A 148 12.59 11.18 9.91
C SER A 148 13.42 12.35 9.48
N GLU A 149 14.48 12.62 10.23
CA GLU A 149 15.49 13.59 9.81
C GLU A 149 16.75 12.84 9.45
N GLU A 150 17.28 13.09 8.25
CA GLU A 150 18.55 12.53 7.82
C GLU A 150 18.55 10.98 7.77
N SER A 151 17.38 10.33 7.64
CA SER A 151 17.20 8.86 7.58
C SER A 151 16.83 8.34 6.18
N LEU A 152 17.18 7.09 5.85
CA LEU A 152 17.20 6.63 4.46
C LEU A 152 16.82 5.13 4.32
N TYR A 153 16.33 4.74 3.12
CA TYR A 153 16.31 3.36 2.55
C TYR A 153 15.59 2.28 3.34
N GLY A 154 14.36 2.56 3.67
CA GLY A 154 13.82 2.00 4.84
C GLY A 154 12.38 1.60 4.66
N VAL A 155 12.09 0.33 4.85
CA VAL A 155 10.69 -0.12 4.89
C VAL A 155 10.28 -0.14 6.34
N GLY A 156 9.27 0.62 6.68
CA GLY A 156 8.76 0.78 8.04
C GLY A 156 9.54 1.78 8.90
N VAL A 157 10.33 2.73 8.38
CA VAL A 157 11.43 3.30 9.23
C VAL A 157 11.22 4.66 9.80
N MET A 158 11.84 4.76 10.96
CA MET A 158 11.73 5.81 11.90
C MET A 158 13.02 6.61 12.04
N GLN A 159 12.81 7.70 12.74
CA GLN A 159 13.23 9.08 12.52
C GLN A 159 14.65 9.57 12.71
N ILE A 160 15.55 8.67 12.90
CA ILE A 160 16.44 8.92 14.01
C ILE A 160 17.80 9.17 13.26
N LYS A 161 18.69 9.95 13.87
CA LYS A 161 20.15 10.00 13.70
C LYS A 161 20.97 9.02 14.56
N ASN A 162 20.58 8.48 15.71
CA ASN A 162 19.29 7.97 16.17
C ASN A 162 18.79 6.91 15.12
N SER A 163 18.21 5.74 15.40
CA SER A 163 17.35 4.91 14.48
C SER A 163 16.83 3.69 15.19
N PHE A 164 15.82 3.05 14.62
CA PHE A 164 15.02 1.97 15.16
C PHE A 164 13.95 1.66 14.09
N ASP A 165 12.76 1.24 14.48
CA ASP A 165 11.71 0.37 13.95
C ASP A 165 11.27 0.43 12.49
N ASN A 166 12.15 0.70 11.52
CA ASN A 166 12.08 0.03 10.20
C ASN A 166 11.42 -1.37 10.38
N LEU A 167 10.51 -1.85 9.53
CA LEU A 167 10.06 -3.26 9.50
C LEU A 167 11.21 -4.26 9.78
N SER A 168 12.36 -3.84 9.26
CA SER A 168 13.72 -4.30 9.44
C SER A 168 14.59 -3.19 10.08
N LEU A 169 14.64 -3.03 11.40
CA LEU A 169 15.21 -1.85 12.05
C LEU A 169 16.68 -1.75 12.29
N ASN A 170 17.21 -0.54 12.15
CA ASN A 170 18.54 -0.46 11.63
C ASN A 170 19.14 0.91 11.67
N PHE A 171 20.33 0.94 12.23
CA PHE A 171 21.38 1.93 11.97
C PHE A 171 21.05 3.39 12.12
N SER A 172 21.62 3.83 13.21
CA SER A 172 20.78 4.42 14.17
C SER A 172 21.62 4.62 15.38
N GLU A 173 21.75 5.84 15.84
CA GLU A 173 22.68 6.13 16.91
C GLU A 173 21.89 6.46 18.18
N LEU A 174 21.93 5.61 19.20
CA LEU A 174 20.80 5.25 20.08
C LEU A 174 19.78 4.46 19.30
N CYS A 175 19.80 3.15 19.48
CA CYS A 175 19.04 2.31 18.59
C CYS A 175 18.65 1.00 19.20
N TYR A 176 17.41 0.62 18.98
CA TYR A 176 16.72 -0.15 19.97
C TYR A 176 15.69 -1.03 19.30
N GLU A 177 15.47 -2.19 19.91
CA GLU A 177 14.37 -3.11 19.61
C GLU A 177 14.17 -3.56 18.19
N CYS A 178 15.30 -3.71 17.51
CA CYS A 178 15.23 -4.05 16.12
C CYS A 178 14.57 -5.41 15.72
N PHE A 179 13.33 -5.44 15.18
CA PHE A 179 12.68 -6.55 14.44
C PHE A 179 13.35 -6.70 13.10
N PHE A 180 13.91 -7.88 12.84
CA PHE A 180 15.04 -7.93 11.89
C PHE A 180 16.01 -6.79 12.15
N GLY A 181 16.40 -6.73 13.41
CA GLY A 181 17.20 -5.64 13.86
C GLY A 181 18.66 -5.82 13.63
N ALA A 182 19.40 -4.75 13.34
CA ALA A 182 20.84 -4.74 13.59
C ALA A 182 21.43 -3.36 13.93
N ARG A 183 22.40 -3.37 14.87
CA ARG A 183 23.59 -2.50 14.79
C ARG A 183 23.38 -0.98 14.60
N CYS A 184 22.24 -0.44 14.97
CA CYS A 184 22.17 0.28 16.21
C CYS A 184 23.54 0.68 16.87
N PHE A 185 23.70 1.88 17.40
CA PHE A 185 24.78 2.28 18.34
C PHE A 185 24.12 2.71 19.66
N LYS A 186 24.69 2.48 20.86
CA LYS A 186 23.89 2.43 22.11
C LYS A 186 22.64 1.55 21.92
N VAL A 187 22.90 0.23 21.89
CA VAL A 187 21.96 -0.79 21.41
C VAL A 187 21.34 -1.60 22.52
N ALA A 188 20.04 -1.85 22.47
CA ALA A 188 19.42 -2.86 23.32
C ALA A 188 18.26 -3.57 22.62
N PHE A 189 18.10 -4.87 22.91
CA PHE A 189 16.93 -5.69 22.57
C PHE A 189 16.63 -5.89 21.07
N LEU A 190 17.64 -6.09 20.24
CA LEU A 190 17.50 -6.61 18.87
C LEU A 190 16.82 -7.99 18.84
N VAL A 191 15.76 -8.21 18.05
CA VAL A 191 14.97 -9.44 18.06
C VAL A 191 14.77 -10.01 16.64
N ASN A 192 15.26 -11.23 16.45
CA ASN A 192 15.18 -12.04 15.22
C ASN A 192 14.41 -13.33 15.52
N TRP A 193 13.43 -13.72 14.71
CA TRP A 193 12.61 -14.94 14.91
C TRP A 193 12.78 -15.89 13.72
N TYR A 194 12.95 -17.21 13.88
CA TYR A 194 12.16 -18.06 14.79
C TYR A 194 12.94 -19.13 15.59
N LYS A 195 12.36 -19.49 16.75
CA LYS A 195 12.18 -20.87 17.22
C LYS A 195 10.74 -21.28 16.93
#